data_AF-A0A7C7NWP0-F1
#
_entry.id   AF-A0A7C7NWP0-F1
#
_cell.length_a   1.000
_cell.length_b   1.000
_cell.length_c   1.000
_cell.angle_alpha   90.00
_cell.angle_beta   90.00
_cell.angle_gamma   90.00
#
_symmetry.space_group_name_H-M   'P 1'
#
loop_
_entity.id
_entity.type
_entity.pdbx_description
1 polymer ?
#
loop_
_entity_poly.entity_id
_entity_poly.type
_entity_poly.pdbx_seq_one_letter_code
_entity_poly.pdbx_strand_id
1 'polypeptide(L)'
;MIRNIDYLLDKVRQLPELKKLNNFYCFEHIRKNLDIEIVNISFRSETLYIGVSHPTQKMILMHRLNEVKNILVNEHTCEYISQNLKKIYVHISMD
;
A
#
# COMPACT_ATOMS: atom_id res chain seq x y z
N MET A 1 4.94 22.31 -25.08
CA MET A 1 4.93 21.00 -25.78
C MET A 1 5.31 19.83 -24.85
N ILE A 2 5.02 19.91 -23.55
CA ILE A 2 5.35 18.88 -22.53
C ILE A 2 4.13 18.04 -22.13
N ARG A 3 2.90 18.58 -22.31
CA ARG A 3 1.63 17.92 -21.97
C ARG A 3 1.42 16.52 -22.57
N ASN A 4 2.04 16.21 -23.72
CA ASN A 4 1.84 14.91 -24.36
C ASN A 4 2.67 13.79 -23.72
N ILE A 5 3.88 14.08 -23.23
CA ILE A 5 4.74 13.08 -22.61
C ILE A 5 4.21 12.74 -21.20
N ASP A 6 3.87 13.75 -20.40
CA ASP A 6 3.28 13.52 -19.07
C ASP A 6 1.96 12.75 -19.16
N TYR A 7 1.11 13.10 -20.13
CA TYR A 7 -0.14 12.38 -20.38
C TYR A 7 0.09 10.92 -20.83
N LEU A 8 1.08 10.68 -21.70
CA LEU A 8 1.47 9.34 -22.11
C LEU A 8 2.01 8.53 -20.93
N LEU A 9 2.86 9.14 -20.09
CA LEU A 9 3.39 8.51 -18.88
C LEU A 9 2.28 8.16 -17.89
N ASP A 10 1.30 9.06 -17.68
CA ASP A 10 0.13 8.79 -16.85
C ASP A 10 -0.71 7.64 -17.40
N LYS A 11 -0.91 7.58 -18.73
CA LYS A 11 -1.63 6.47 -19.37
C LYS A 11 -0.90 5.14 -19.24
N VAL A 12 0.42 5.15 -19.41
CA VAL A 12 1.28 3.96 -19.23
C VAL A 12 1.24 3.50 -17.77
N ARG A 13 1.39 4.41 -16.80
CA ARG A 13 1.27 4.11 -15.36
C ARG A 13 -0.10 3.56 -14.97
N GLN A 14 -1.14 3.89 -15.74
CA GLN A 14 -2.48 3.37 -15.51
C GLN A 14 -2.71 1.93 -16.03
N LEU A 15 -1.77 1.36 -16.78
CA LEU A 15 -1.87 -0.02 -17.27
C LEU A 15 -1.92 -1.02 -16.10
N PRO A 16 -2.80 -2.03 -16.15
CA PRO A 16 -3.01 -2.97 -15.04
C PRO A 16 -1.73 -3.65 -14.54
N GLU A 17 -0.81 -4.00 -15.44
CA GLU A 17 0.46 -4.66 -15.14
C GLU A 17 1.40 -3.73 -14.36
N LEU A 18 1.49 -2.47 -14.79
CA LEU A 18 2.32 -1.46 -14.13
C LEU A 18 1.71 -1.01 -12.80
N LYS A 19 0.38 -0.93 -12.68
CA LYS A 19 -0.30 -0.73 -11.40
C LYS A 19 -0.01 -1.86 -10.41
N LYS A 20 0.01 -3.12 -10.87
CA LYS A 20 0.37 -4.27 -10.01
C LYS A 20 1.80 -4.16 -9.51
N LEU A 21 2.74 -3.78 -10.37
CA LEU A 21 4.14 -3.57 -9.99
C LEU A 21 4.28 -2.40 -8.99
N ASN A 22 3.62 -1.27 -9.22
CA ASN A 22 3.63 -0.13 -8.30
C ASN A 22 3.07 -0.50 -6.93
N ASN A 23 1.95 -1.22 -6.89
CA ASN A 23 1.37 -1.73 -5.63
C ASN A 23 2.35 -2.66 -4.91
N PHE A 24 3.00 -3.58 -5.64
CA PHE A 24 4.02 -4.47 -5.07
C PHE A 24 5.17 -3.69 -4.42
N TYR A 25 5.73 -2.69 -5.11
CA TYR A 25 6.79 -1.84 -4.54
C TYR A 25 6.33 -1.09 -3.28
N CYS A 26 5.11 -0.55 -3.30
CA CYS A 26 4.55 0.10 -2.12
C CYS A 26 4.38 -0.90 -0.95
N PHE A 27 3.88 -2.11 -1.20
CA PHE A 27 3.72 -3.13 -0.16
C PHE A 27 5.06 -3.53 0.45
N GLU A 28 6.08 -3.75 -0.36
CA GLU A 28 7.44 -4.01 0.11
C GLU A 28 7.99 -2.85 0.96
N HIS A 29 7.71 -1.61 0.56
CA HIS A 29 8.12 -0.43 1.32
C HIS A 29 7.41 -0.36 2.69
N ILE A 30 6.10 -0.63 2.75
CA ILE A 30 5.33 -0.70 4.00
C ILE A 30 5.92 -1.77 4.94
N ARG A 31 6.20 -2.98 4.41
CA ARG A 31 6.76 -4.09 5.19
C ARG A 31 8.09 -3.73 5.84
N LYS A 32 8.99 -3.09 5.08
CA LYS A 32 10.32 -2.68 5.56
C LYS A 32 10.25 -1.64 6.68
N ASN A 33 9.32 -0.69 6.59
CA ASN A 33 9.25 0.42 7.56
C ASN A 33 8.55 0.05 8.87
N LEU A 34 7.60 -0.87 8.84
CA LEU A 34 6.82 -1.19 10.03
C LEU A 34 7.52 -2.12 11.00
N ASP A 35 8.59 -2.80 10.56
CA ASP A 35 9.36 -3.77 11.36
C ASP A 35 8.44 -4.82 12.05
N ILE A 36 7.37 -5.21 11.33
CA ILE A 36 6.41 -6.23 11.74
C ILE A 36 6.37 -7.26 10.64
N GLU A 37 6.35 -8.54 11.03
CA GLU A 37 6.20 -9.65 10.11
C GLU A 37 4.77 -9.69 9.54
N ILE A 38 4.57 -8.93 8.46
CA ILE A 38 3.32 -8.88 7.72
C ILE A 38 3.35 -9.96 6.64
N VAL A 39 2.34 -10.83 6.67
CA VAL A 39 2.23 -12.00 5.79
C VAL A 39 1.61 -11.62 4.45
N ASN A 40 0.61 -10.74 4.45
CA ASN A 40 -0.07 -10.34 3.22
C ASN A 40 -0.48 -8.86 3.26
N ILE A 41 -0.21 -8.13 2.17
CA ILE A 41 -0.72 -6.79 1.94
C ILE A 41 -1.40 -6.79 0.57
N SER A 42 -2.64 -6.31 0.53
CA SER A 42 -3.34 -6.12 -0.74
C SER A 42 -4.20 -4.87 -0.73
N PHE A 43 -4.41 -4.29 -1.90
CA PHE A 43 -5.24 -3.12 -2.08
C PHE A 43 -6.39 -3.45 -3.02
N ARG A 44 -7.62 -3.40 -2.52
CA ARG A 44 -8.85 -3.72 -3.28
C ARG A 44 -9.96 -2.79 -2.86
N SER A 45 -10.71 -2.27 -3.83
CA SER A 45 -11.87 -1.40 -3.58
C SER A 45 -11.58 -0.31 -2.54
N GLU A 46 -10.50 0.45 -2.78
CA GLU A 46 -10.10 1.58 -1.93
C GLU A 46 -9.73 1.19 -0.48
N THR A 47 -9.58 -0.10 -0.21
CA THR A 47 -9.25 -0.65 1.10
C THR A 47 -7.90 -1.35 1.06
N LEU A 48 -7.01 -0.96 1.99
CA LEU A 48 -5.75 -1.66 2.22
C LEU A 48 -5.98 -2.76 3.25
N TYR A 49 -5.82 -4.01 2.83
CA TYR A 49 -5.91 -5.19 3.67
C TYR A 49 -4.51 -5.59 4.12
N ILE A 50 -4.31 -5.66 5.43
CA ILE A 50 -3.06 -6.11 6.03
C ILE A 50 -3.36 -7.36 6.85
N GLY A 51 -2.72 -8.47 6.47
CA GLY A 51 -2.78 -9.76 7.13
C GLY A 51 -1.55 -9.97 8.00
N VAL A 52 -1.78 -10.24 9.29
CA VAL A 52 -0.76 -10.57 10.28
C VAL A 52 -1.01 -11.95 10.85
N SER A 53 0.03 -12.61 11.37
CA SER A 53 -0.08 -14.00 11.85
C SER A 53 -0.61 -14.08 13.29
N HIS A 54 -0.41 -13.05 14.11
CA HIS A 54 -0.73 -13.09 15.54
C HIS A 54 -1.62 -11.93 16.03
N PRO A 55 -2.53 -12.15 17.01
CA PRO A 55 -3.30 -11.07 17.64
C PRO A 55 -2.46 -9.91 18.16
N THR A 56 -1.29 -10.19 18.74
CA THR A 56 -0.37 -9.17 19.25
C THR A 56 0.14 -8.26 18.12
N GLN A 57 0.50 -8.83 16.97
CA GLN A 57 0.90 -8.03 15.79
C GLN A 57 -0.25 -7.17 15.28
N LYS A 58 -1.49 -7.70 15.31
CA LYS A 58 -2.68 -6.93 14.95
C LYS A 58 -2.85 -5.72 15.86
N MET A 59 -2.69 -5.89 17.17
CA MET A 59 -2.76 -4.77 18.12
C MET A 59 -1.66 -3.75 17.84
N ILE A 60 -0.40 -4.17 17.72
CA ILE A 60 0.73 -3.28 17.43
C ILE A 60 0.48 -2.50 16.13
N LEU A 61 0.07 -3.18 15.07
CA LEU A 61 -0.19 -2.55 13.78
C LEU A 61 -1.38 -1.58 13.85
N MET A 62 -2.43 -1.90 14.62
CA MET A 62 -3.54 -0.98 14.86
C MET A 62 -3.07 0.30 15.58
N HIS A 63 -2.13 0.20 16.53
CA HIS A 63 -1.53 1.36 17.19
C HIS A 63 -0.60 2.16 16.25
N ARG A 64 0.03 1.50 15.28
CA ARG A 64 0.92 2.12 14.28
C ARG A 64 0.23 2.55 12.99
N LEU A 65 -1.11 2.56 12.92
CA LEU A 65 -1.84 2.93 11.69
C LEU A 65 -1.48 4.32 11.16
N ASN A 66 -1.12 5.25 12.04
CA ASN A 66 -0.66 6.58 11.61
C ASN A 66 0.69 6.51 10.88
N GLU A 67 1.59 5.62 11.30
CA GLU A 67 2.86 5.39 10.60
C GLU A 67 2.60 4.80 9.20
N VAL A 68 1.67 3.85 9.09
CA VAL A 68 1.24 3.30 7.78
C VAL A 68 0.76 4.41 6.86
N LYS A 69 -0.08 5.32 7.35
CA LYS A 69 -0.57 6.46 6.57
C LYS A 69 0.56 7.40 6.15
N ASN A 70 1.50 7.69 7.04
CA ASN A 70 2.65 8.55 6.74
C ASN A 70 3.54 7.92 5.66
N ILE A 71 3.79 6.62 5.75
CA ILE A 71 4.54 5.86 4.73
C ILE A 71 3.85 5.98 3.37
N LEU A 72 2.53 5.83 3.31
CA LEU A 72 1.78 5.93 2.06
C LEU A 72 1.83 7.34 1.45
N VAL A 73 1.74 8.38 2.28
CA VAL A 73 1.63 9.77 1.82
C VAL A 73 2.97 10.36 1.35
N ASN A 74 4.07 9.95 1.97
CA ASN A 74 5.38 10.55 1.70
C ASN A 74 6.17 9.88 0.57
N GLU A 75 5.65 8.80 0.00
CA GLU A 75 6.38 7.96 -0.94
C GLU A 75 5.74 7.95 -2.31
N HIS A 76 6.51 8.36 -3.33
CA HIS A 76 6.05 8.36 -4.72
C HIS A 76 5.64 6.95 -5.18
N THR A 77 6.30 5.91 -4.66
CA THR A 77 5.96 4.51 -4.96
C THR A 77 4.57 4.10 -4.44
N CYS A 78 4.05 4.81 -3.43
CA CYS A 78 2.74 4.56 -2.82
C CYS A 78 1.65 5.55 -3.26
N GLU A 79 1.96 6.48 -4.17
CA GLU A 79 1.07 7.59 -4.56
C GLU A 79 -0.33 7.12 -4.97
N TYR A 80 -0.42 6.06 -5.80
CA TYR A 80 -1.71 5.51 -6.22
C TYR A 80 -2.56 5.03 -5.04
N ILE A 81 -1.98 4.26 -4.12
CA ILE A 81 -2.70 3.75 -2.96
C ILE A 81 -3.10 4.93 -2.07
N SER A 82 -2.18 5.86 -1.81
CA SER A 82 -2.41 7.05 -1.00
C SER A 82 -3.61 7.88 -1.49
N GLN A 83 -3.69 8.14 -2.80
CA GLN A 83 -4.77 8.92 -3.40
C GLN A 83 -6.13 8.21 -3.40
N ASN A 84 -6.14 6.88 -3.37
CA ASN A 84 -7.36 6.07 -3.50
C ASN A 84 -7.75 5.36 -2.19
N LEU A 85 -6.98 5.52 -1.11
CA LEU A 85 -7.21 4.83 0.15
C LEU A 85 -8.35 5.49 0.94
N LYS A 86 -9.43 4.75 1.19
CA LYS A 86 -10.50 5.15 2.11
C LYS A 86 -10.40 4.47 3.47
N LYS A 87 -9.94 3.23 3.51
CA LYS A 87 -9.92 2.42 4.73
C LYS A 87 -8.70 1.52 4.80
N ILE A 88 -8.15 1.34 6.00
CA ILE A 88 -7.17 0.30 6.30
C ILE A 88 -7.88 -0.75 7.15
N TYR A 89 -7.74 -2.01 6.78
CA TYR A 89 -8.31 -3.14 7.48
C TYR A 89 -7.19 -4.12 7.87
N VAL A 90 -7.06 -4.38 9.16
CA VAL A 90 -6.08 -5.33 9.72
C VAL A 90 -6.81 -6.57 10.22
N HIS A 91 -6.38 -7.73 9.74
CA HIS A 91 -6.94 -9.02 10.13
C HIS A 91 -5.85 -10.02 10.47
N ILE A 92 -6.23 -11.05 11.23
CA ILE A 92 -5.36 -12.20 11.47
C ILE A 92 -5.57 -13.12 10.28
N SER A 93 -4.51 -13.41 9.54
CA SER A 93 -4.49 -14.43 8.51
C SER A 93 -3.96 -15.70 9.17
N MET A 94 -4.82 -16.70 9.33
CA MET A 94 -4.39 -18.06 9.67
C MET A 94 -4.04 -18.72 8.34
N ASP A 95 -2.77 -19.06 8.15
CA ASP A 95 -2.38 -20.04 7.13
C ASP A 95 -3.03 -21.39 7.42
#